data_AF-A0A7X4GUP8-F1
#
_entry.id   AF-A0A7X4GUP8-F1
#
_cell.length_a   1.000
_cell.length_b   1.000
_cell.length_c   1.000
_cell.angle_alpha   90.00
_cell.angle_beta   90.00
_cell.angle_gamma   90.00
#
_symmetry.space_group_name_H-M   'P 1'
#
loop_
_entity.id
_entity.type
_entity.pdbx_description
1 polymer ?
#
loop_
_entity_poly.entity_id
_entity_poly.type
_entity_poly.pdbx_seq_one_letter_code
_entity_poly.pdbx_strand_id
1 'polypeptide(L)'
;MNKNKLHLQTLALAVMLAASSMASATAPQGPGAVTLTNTAGNLWTASIGNTPVLGMFTDIFTFTNPVTAGSTAYGTLVNTSFSGWSNVTFLAADLNGISLLTGAIPAGPMTFNVATLLPSSVTGPLTLTIHGTSNGGSYGGDINVLMAPIPEPETYGMMIAGLGILAMLARRRKQ
;
A
#
# COMPACT_ATOMS: atom_id res chain seq x y z
N MET A 1 50.58 -17.25 -32.12
CA MET A 1 49.30 -17.15 -31.38
C MET A 1 48.17 -17.24 -32.40
N ASN A 2 47.31 -18.26 -32.29
CA ASN A 2 46.44 -18.70 -33.40
C ASN A 2 45.20 -17.78 -33.53
N LYS A 3 45.06 -17.05 -34.65
CA LYS A 3 44.06 -15.98 -34.86
C LYS A 3 42.60 -16.46 -34.65
N ASN A 4 42.34 -17.74 -34.89
CA ASN A 4 41.02 -18.35 -34.71
C ASN A 4 40.60 -18.49 -33.24
N LYS A 5 41.56 -18.63 -32.31
CA LYS A 5 41.25 -18.64 -30.86
C LYS A 5 40.82 -17.26 -30.37
N LEU A 6 41.36 -16.20 -30.95
CA LEU A 6 41.04 -14.82 -30.58
C LEU A 6 39.60 -14.44 -30.99
N HIS A 7 39.16 -14.86 -32.18
CA HIS A 7 37.80 -14.60 -32.67
C HIS A 7 36.71 -15.32 -31.86
N LEU A 8 37.00 -16.55 -31.40
CA LEU A 8 36.06 -17.32 -30.59
C LEU A 8 35.91 -16.73 -29.18
N GLN A 9 37.01 -16.21 -28.62
CA GLN A 9 37.01 -15.51 -27.34
C GLN A 9 36.26 -14.17 -27.42
N THR A 10 36.41 -13.42 -28.50
CA THR A 10 35.66 -12.17 -28.70
C THR A 10 34.17 -12.41 -28.92
N LEU A 11 33.79 -13.50 -29.60
CA LEU A 11 32.38 -13.84 -29.81
C LEU A 11 31.71 -14.32 -28.52
N ALA A 12 32.42 -15.14 -27.72
CA ALA A 12 31.95 -15.56 -26.39
C ALA A 12 31.79 -14.37 -25.43
N LEU A 13 32.70 -13.39 -25.48
CA LEU A 13 32.62 -12.18 -24.67
C LEU A 13 31.45 -11.28 -25.10
N ALA A 14 31.16 -11.18 -26.39
CA ALA A 14 30.03 -10.41 -26.92
C ALA A 14 28.67 -11.03 -26.55
N VAL A 15 28.55 -12.36 -26.52
CA VAL A 15 27.33 -13.04 -26.08
C VAL A 15 27.11 -12.91 -24.56
N MET A 16 28.18 -12.93 -23.76
CA MET A 16 28.07 -12.69 -22.31
C MET A 16 27.70 -11.25 -21.98
N LEU A 17 28.08 -10.27 -22.81
CA LEU A 17 27.72 -8.86 -22.62
C LEU A 17 26.29 -8.53 -23.09
N ALA A 18 25.73 -9.32 -24.02
CA ALA A 18 24.36 -9.17 -24.51
C ALA A 18 23.31 -9.84 -23.60
N ALA A 19 23.72 -10.78 -22.75
CA ALA A 19 22.82 -11.48 -21.82
C ALA A 19 22.52 -10.70 -20.52
N SER A 20 23.28 -9.64 -20.22
CA SER A 20 23.10 -8.84 -19.01
C SER A 20 22.07 -7.70 -19.14
N SER A 21 21.42 -7.53 -20.29
CA SER A 21 20.45 -6.45 -20.52
C SER A 21 18.99 -6.83 -20.24
N MET A 22 18.73 -7.98 -19.60
CA MET A 22 17.37 -8.39 -19.25
C MET A 22 17.11 -8.08 -17.77
N ALA A 23 16.15 -7.17 -17.55
CA ALA A 23 15.58 -6.74 -16.27
C ALA A 23 16.50 -5.89 -15.37
N SER A 24 16.61 -4.60 -15.69
CA SER A 24 16.66 -3.61 -14.62
C SER A 24 15.31 -3.63 -13.91
N ALA A 25 15.18 -4.43 -12.85
CA ALA A 25 14.09 -4.23 -11.89
C ALA A 25 14.35 -2.84 -11.29
N THR A 26 13.62 -1.84 -11.77
CA THR A 26 13.59 -0.52 -11.16
C THR A 26 13.24 -0.75 -9.69
N ALA A 27 14.13 -0.36 -8.77
CA ALA A 27 13.84 -0.43 -7.36
C ALA A 27 12.51 0.30 -7.09
N PRO A 28 11.66 -0.18 -6.17
CA PRO A 28 10.45 0.53 -5.81
C PRO A 28 10.75 2.00 -5.47
N GLN A 29 10.15 2.91 -6.22
CA GLN A 29 10.29 4.36 -6.09
C GLN A 29 9.09 4.89 -5.30
N GLY A 30 8.97 4.59 -4.01
CA GLY A 30 7.87 5.09 -3.19
C GLY A 30 8.33 6.12 -2.16
N PRO A 31 7.47 7.06 -1.71
CA PRO A 31 7.85 8.08 -0.72
C PRO A 31 8.08 7.51 0.70
N GLY A 32 8.00 6.19 0.89
CA GLY A 32 8.44 5.51 2.10
C GLY A 32 7.34 5.35 3.14
N ALA A 33 7.69 5.57 4.40
CA ALA A 33 6.82 5.30 5.53
C ALA A 33 5.68 6.33 5.64
N VAL A 34 4.47 5.83 5.89
CA VAL A 34 3.25 6.61 6.15
C VAL A 34 2.75 6.30 7.55
N THR A 35 2.27 7.33 8.23
CA THR A 35 1.66 7.18 9.56
C THR A 35 0.16 7.41 9.47
N LEU A 36 -0.62 6.45 9.95
CA LEU A 36 -2.05 6.62 10.15
C LEU A 36 -2.27 7.52 11.37
N THR A 37 -3.15 8.51 11.22
CA THR A 37 -3.56 9.43 12.28
C THR A 37 -4.96 9.09 12.73
N ASN A 38 -5.16 8.88 14.03
CA ASN A 38 -6.50 8.75 14.60
C ASN A 38 -7.23 10.09 14.51
N THR A 39 -8.38 10.11 13.86
CA THR A 39 -9.18 11.35 13.71
C THR A 39 -10.44 11.31 14.55
N ALA A 40 -11.07 10.14 14.72
CA ALA A 40 -12.26 10.00 15.55
C ALA A 40 -12.50 8.54 15.96
N GLY A 41 -12.47 8.24 17.26
CA GLY A 41 -12.76 6.90 17.80
C GLY A 41 -11.87 5.83 17.16
N ASN A 42 -12.47 4.94 16.38
CA ASN A 42 -11.79 3.86 15.67
C ASN A 42 -11.38 4.22 14.23
N LEU A 43 -11.60 5.46 13.80
CA LEU A 43 -11.26 5.92 12.45
C LEU A 43 -9.85 6.50 12.41
N TRP A 44 -9.02 5.88 11.57
CA TRP A 44 -7.65 6.28 11.30
C TRP A 44 -7.50 6.61 9.82
N THR A 45 -6.73 7.64 9.50
CA THR A 45 -6.56 8.10 8.11
C THR A 45 -5.14 8.55 7.85
N ALA A 46 -4.71 8.46 6.60
CA ALA A 46 -3.49 9.08 6.11
C ALA A 46 -3.71 9.69 4.73
N SER A 47 -3.13 10.85 4.50
CA SER A 47 -2.96 11.39 3.15
C SER A 47 -1.80 10.66 2.46
N ILE A 48 -2.02 10.34 1.19
CA ILE A 48 -1.06 9.65 0.33
C ILE A 48 -0.79 10.56 -0.86
N GLY A 49 0.44 10.56 -1.37
CA GLY A 49 0.76 11.22 -2.62
C GLY A 49 2.22 11.10 -2.99
N ASN A 50 2.49 11.20 -4.28
CA ASN A 50 3.85 11.23 -4.81
C ASN A 50 3.88 11.96 -6.16
N THR A 51 5.07 12.40 -6.55
CA THR A 51 5.37 12.85 -7.92
C THR A 51 6.26 11.79 -8.57
N PRO A 52 5.68 10.83 -9.31
CA PRO A 52 6.44 9.71 -9.87
C PRO A 52 7.41 10.17 -10.96
N VAL A 53 8.45 9.38 -11.19
CA VAL A 53 9.38 9.57 -12.31
C VAL A 53 8.63 9.48 -13.65
N LEU A 54 9.12 10.19 -14.66
CA LEU A 54 8.55 10.13 -16.00
C LEU A 54 8.72 8.72 -16.60
N GLY A 55 7.68 8.23 -17.27
CA GLY A 55 7.61 6.86 -17.79
C GLY A 55 6.93 5.89 -16.82
N MET A 56 7.27 4.61 -16.92
CA MET A 56 6.75 3.59 -16.01
C MET A 56 7.33 3.76 -14.60
N PHE A 57 6.49 3.60 -13.59
CA PHE A 57 6.91 3.67 -12.19
C PHE A 57 6.27 2.58 -11.33
N THR A 58 6.85 2.35 -10.17
CA THR A 58 6.28 1.53 -9.10
C THR A 58 6.54 2.22 -7.78
N ASP A 59 5.48 2.65 -7.10
CA ASP A 59 5.56 3.35 -5.83
C ASP A 59 5.07 2.41 -4.72
N ILE A 60 5.76 2.41 -3.58
CA ILE A 60 5.41 1.62 -2.40
C ILE A 60 5.31 2.53 -1.19
N PHE A 61 4.18 2.48 -0.50
CA PHE A 61 3.93 3.16 0.77
C PHE A 61 3.80 2.10 1.86
N THR A 62 4.57 2.26 2.94
CA THR A 62 4.54 1.35 4.08
C THR A 62 3.93 2.03 5.29
N PHE A 63 2.85 1.46 5.83
CA PHE A 63 2.16 2.05 6.97
C PHE A 63 2.81 1.56 8.27
N THR A 64 3.19 2.50 9.14
CA THR A 64 3.94 2.22 10.36
C THR A 64 3.07 1.71 11.50
N ASN A 65 1.78 2.06 11.51
CA ASN A 65 0.84 1.62 12.54
C ASN A 65 0.38 0.17 12.27
N PRO A 66 0.52 -0.75 13.23
CA PRO A 66 -0.01 -2.10 13.07
C PRO A 66 -1.54 -2.07 13.08
N VAL A 67 -2.15 -2.63 12.03
CA VAL A 67 -3.61 -2.74 11.92
C VAL A 67 -4.07 -4.07 12.49
N THR A 68 -5.03 -4.03 13.41
CA THR A 68 -5.55 -5.23 14.07
C THR A 68 -6.46 -6.04 13.15
N ALA A 69 -6.51 -7.36 13.36
CA ALA A 69 -7.42 -8.23 12.64
C ALA A 69 -8.88 -7.80 12.85
N GLY A 70 -9.68 -7.84 11.78
CA GLY A 70 -11.07 -7.36 11.77
C GLY A 70 -11.21 -5.87 11.43
N SER A 71 -10.11 -5.16 11.16
CA SER A 71 -10.16 -3.79 10.66
C SER A 71 -10.55 -3.76 9.17
N THR A 72 -11.13 -2.65 8.73
CA THR A 72 -11.54 -2.44 7.34
C THR A 72 -10.82 -1.23 6.76
N ALA A 73 -10.16 -1.39 5.61
CA ALA A 73 -9.53 -0.30 4.87
C ALA A 73 -10.33 0.07 3.63
N TYR A 74 -10.30 1.36 3.28
CA TYR A 74 -10.89 1.92 2.07
C TYR A 74 -10.21 3.26 1.75
N GLY A 75 -10.28 3.70 0.50
CA GLY A 75 -9.65 4.96 0.12
C GLY A 75 -9.62 5.15 -1.38
N THR A 76 -9.05 6.27 -1.81
CA THR A 76 -8.93 6.59 -3.23
C THR A 76 -7.68 7.41 -3.48
N LEU A 77 -6.99 7.09 -4.57
CA LEU A 77 -5.96 7.93 -5.16
C LEU A 77 -6.48 8.55 -6.45
N VAL A 78 -6.04 9.76 -6.72
CA VAL A 78 -6.43 10.53 -7.90
C VAL A 78 -5.24 11.29 -8.46
N ASN A 79 -5.13 11.26 -9.79
CA ASN A 79 -4.39 12.25 -10.57
C ASN A 79 -5.39 13.05 -11.40
N THR A 80 -5.13 14.34 -11.52
CA THR A 80 -5.90 15.23 -12.39
C THR A 80 -5.03 15.65 -13.55
N SER A 81 -5.47 15.32 -14.76
CA SER A 81 -4.81 15.74 -16.00
C SER A 81 -5.68 16.72 -16.79
N PHE A 82 -5.04 17.58 -17.58
CA PHE A 82 -5.69 18.54 -18.45
C PHE A 82 -5.20 18.35 -19.87
N SER A 83 -6.07 17.97 -20.79
CA SER A 83 -5.76 17.73 -22.20
C SER A 83 -4.55 16.78 -22.40
N GLY A 84 -4.35 15.81 -21.51
CA GLY A 84 -3.22 14.88 -21.54
C GLY A 84 -1.94 15.37 -20.84
N TRP A 85 -1.89 16.63 -20.41
CA TRP A 85 -0.79 17.19 -19.60
C TRP A 85 -0.92 16.77 -18.14
N SER A 86 0.24 16.59 -17.48
CA SER A 86 0.33 16.17 -16.08
C SER A 86 -0.39 14.85 -15.80
N ASN A 87 -0.45 13.96 -16.79
CA ASN A 87 -1.16 12.69 -16.72
C ASN A 87 -0.33 11.62 -16.02
N VAL A 88 -0.91 11.09 -14.94
CA VAL A 88 -0.47 9.87 -14.27
C VAL A 88 -1.58 8.84 -14.39
N THR A 89 -1.33 7.78 -15.16
CA THR A 89 -2.27 6.67 -15.34
C THR A 89 -1.93 5.55 -14.36
N PHE A 90 -2.91 5.11 -13.57
CA PHE A 90 -2.79 3.93 -12.72
C PHE A 90 -3.06 2.67 -13.55
N LEU A 91 -2.05 1.81 -13.70
CA LEU A 91 -2.18 0.53 -14.39
C LEU A 91 -2.70 -0.55 -13.46
N ALA A 92 -2.19 -0.58 -12.23
CA ALA A 92 -2.64 -1.45 -11.15
C ALA A 92 -2.27 -0.82 -9.81
N ALA A 93 -3.03 -1.13 -8.76
CA ALA A 93 -2.63 -0.84 -7.39
C ALA A 93 -3.21 -1.91 -6.47
N ASP A 94 -2.54 -2.19 -5.36
CA ASP A 94 -3.00 -3.12 -4.35
C ASP A 94 -2.59 -2.69 -2.94
N LEU A 95 -3.42 -3.04 -1.96
CA LEU A 95 -3.13 -2.93 -0.54
C LEU A 95 -2.96 -4.33 0.04
N ASN A 96 -1.73 -4.74 0.36
CA ASN A 96 -1.40 -6.11 0.81
C ASN A 96 -1.98 -7.19 -0.14
N GLY A 97 -1.93 -6.97 -1.46
CA GLY A 97 -2.49 -7.89 -2.46
C GLY A 97 -4.00 -7.72 -2.72
N ILE A 98 -4.70 -6.84 -2.00
CA ILE A 98 -6.10 -6.49 -2.30
C ILE A 98 -6.13 -5.44 -3.40
N SER A 99 -6.58 -5.82 -4.60
CA SER A 99 -6.59 -4.93 -5.77
C SER A 99 -7.49 -3.71 -5.59
N LEU A 100 -7.00 -2.55 -6.02
CA LEU A 100 -7.76 -1.33 -6.18
C LEU A 100 -8.38 -1.30 -7.58
N LEU A 101 -9.57 -0.74 -7.70
CA LEU A 101 -10.22 -0.47 -8.99
C LEU A 101 -9.58 0.74 -9.63
N THR A 102 -8.88 0.55 -10.75
CA THR A 102 -8.29 1.63 -11.52
C THR A 102 -9.20 2.06 -12.66
N GLY A 103 -9.17 3.34 -13.00
CA GLY A 103 -9.97 3.87 -14.11
C GLY A 103 -9.63 5.31 -14.45
N ALA A 104 -10.13 5.76 -15.60
CA ALA A 104 -10.07 7.15 -16.02
C ALA A 104 -11.49 7.69 -16.14
N ILE A 105 -11.74 8.85 -15.54
CA ILE A 105 -13.04 9.54 -15.57
C ILE A 105 -12.85 10.84 -16.37
N PRO A 106 -13.29 10.89 -17.65
CA PRO A 106 -13.24 12.10 -18.45
C PRO A 106 -14.24 13.16 -17.95
N ALA A 107 -13.81 14.41 -17.89
CA ALA A 107 -14.61 15.57 -17.51
C ALA A 107 -14.26 16.77 -18.41
N GLY A 108 -14.81 16.80 -19.61
CA GLY A 108 -14.45 17.80 -20.62
C GLY A 108 -12.97 17.68 -21.02
N PRO A 109 -12.16 18.76 -20.94
CA PRO A 109 -10.73 18.68 -21.22
C PRO A 109 -9.95 18.02 -20.08
N MET A 110 -10.56 17.77 -18.93
CA MET A 110 -9.90 17.14 -17.79
C MET A 110 -10.10 15.63 -17.81
N THR A 111 -9.17 14.89 -17.21
CA THR A 111 -9.34 13.46 -16.93
C THR A 111 -8.82 13.18 -15.52
N PHE A 112 -9.66 12.55 -14.71
CA PHE A 112 -9.31 12.06 -13.38
C PHE A 112 -8.93 10.59 -13.49
N ASN A 113 -7.64 10.29 -13.38
CA ASN A 113 -7.20 8.90 -13.23
C ASN A 113 -7.35 8.54 -11.76
N VAL A 114 -8.06 7.46 -11.47
CA VAL A 114 -8.42 7.04 -10.11
C VAL A 114 -7.95 5.62 -9.84
N ALA A 115 -7.58 5.36 -8.59
CA ALA A 115 -7.40 4.03 -8.04
C ALA A 115 -8.13 3.95 -6.70
N THR A 116 -9.19 3.15 -6.62
CA THR A 116 -10.10 3.12 -5.46
C THR A 116 -10.04 1.77 -4.76
N LEU A 117 -9.78 1.81 -3.44
CA LEU A 117 -9.91 0.65 -2.56
C LEU A 117 -11.32 0.61 -2.02
N LEU A 118 -12.09 -0.39 -2.44
CA LEU A 118 -13.38 -0.69 -1.83
C LEU A 118 -13.19 -1.20 -0.39
N PRO A 119 -14.17 -0.99 0.50
CA PRO A 119 -14.10 -1.49 1.88
C PRO A 119 -13.72 -2.97 1.94
N SER A 120 -12.53 -3.23 2.48
CA SER A 120 -11.94 -4.56 2.51
C SER A 120 -11.30 -4.85 3.87
N SER A 121 -11.43 -6.09 4.35
CA SER A 121 -10.80 -6.50 5.60
C SER A 121 -9.28 -6.55 5.47
N VAL A 122 -8.58 -5.95 6.43
CA VAL A 122 -7.12 -5.87 6.45
C VAL A 122 -6.54 -6.24 7.82
N THR A 123 -5.27 -6.62 7.83
CA THR A 123 -4.53 -6.91 9.06
C THR A 123 -3.03 -6.74 8.83
N GLY A 124 -2.30 -6.50 9.92
CA GLY A 124 -0.85 -6.40 9.92
C GLY A 124 -0.35 -5.03 9.46
N PRO A 125 0.97 -4.90 9.20
CA PRO A 125 1.48 -3.72 8.53
C PRO A 125 0.86 -3.63 7.14
N LEU A 126 0.35 -2.45 6.78
CA LEU A 126 -0.19 -2.23 5.46
C LEU A 126 0.93 -1.78 4.51
N THR A 127 0.86 -2.27 3.27
CA THR A 127 1.73 -1.89 2.16
C THR A 127 0.83 -1.61 0.96
N LEU A 128 0.85 -0.36 0.50
CA LEU A 128 0.18 0.06 -0.72
C LEU A 128 1.20 0.08 -1.85
N THR A 129 0.98 -0.74 -2.87
CA THR A 129 1.80 -0.79 -4.08
C THR A 129 1.02 -0.19 -5.24
N ILE A 130 1.66 0.69 -6.00
CA ILE A 130 1.04 1.38 -7.13
C ILE A 130 1.95 1.20 -8.34
N HIS A 131 1.37 0.72 -9.43
CA HIS A 131 2.00 0.61 -10.73
C HIS A 131 1.31 1.56 -11.70
N GLY A 132 2.10 2.35 -12.42
CA GLY A 132 1.55 3.33 -13.34
C GLY A 132 2.53 3.82 -14.38
N THR A 133 2.03 4.74 -15.20
CA THR A 133 2.82 5.50 -16.16
C THR A 133 2.57 6.99 -15.96
N SER A 134 3.66 7.76 -15.88
CA SER A 134 3.63 9.21 -15.74
C SER A 134 4.12 9.87 -17.02
N ASN A 135 3.34 10.80 -17.57
CA ASN A 135 3.77 11.75 -18.60
C ASN A 135 4.08 13.13 -17.96
N GLY A 136 4.47 13.12 -16.69
CA GLY A 136 4.52 14.29 -15.81
C GLY A 136 3.29 14.41 -14.92
N GLY A 137 3.40 15.18 -13.84
CA GLY A 137 2.34 15.37 -12.84
C GLY A 137 2.54 14.57 -11.57
N SER A 138 1.58 14.68 -10.66
CA SER A 138 1.56 14.00 -9.36
C SER A 138 0.19 13.38 -9.13
N TYR A 139 0.13 12.48 -8.15
CA TYR A 139 -1.13 11.95 -7.66
C TYR A 139 -1.18 12.10 -6.14
N GLY A 140 -2.39 12.05 -5.60
CA GLY A 140 -2.61 12.07 -4.17
C GLY A 140 -3.95 11.47 -3.80
N GLY A 141 -4.24 11.37 -2.52
CA GLY A 141 -5.45 10.74 -2.04
C GLY A 141 -5.41 10.43 -0.56
N ASP A 142 -6.25 9.50 -0.15
CA ASP A 142 -6.37 9.06 1.23
C ASP A 142 -6.46 7.53 1.33
N ILE A 143 -6.01 7.03 2.48
CA ILE A 143 -6.29 5.69 2.95
C ILE A 143 -6.88 5.82 4.34
N ASN A 144 -8.09 5.29 4.50
CA ASN A 144 -8.80 5.22 5.76
C ASN A 144 -8.82 3.78 6.25
N VAL A 145 -8.71 3.64 7.56
CA VAL A 145 -8.78 2.37 8.26
C VAL A 145 -9.75 2.53 9.42
N LEU A 146 -10.86 1.80 9.36
CA LEU A 146 -11.72 1.60 10.51
C LEU A 146 -11.10 0.46 11.34
N MET A 147 -10.37 0.82 12.39
CA MET A 147 -9.71 -0.13 13.27
C MET A 147 -10.73 -0.96 14.05
N ALA A 148 -10.54 -2.27 14.10
CA ALA A 148 -11.36 -3.14 14.93
C ALA A 148 -11.33 -2.65 16.40
N PRO A 149 -12.47 -2.61 17.10
CA PRO A 149 -12.49 -2.32 18.53
C PRO A 149 -11.55 -3.26 19.28
N ILE A 150 -10.55 -2.70 19.96
CA ILE A 150 -9.71 -3.43 20.89
C ILE A 150 -10.36 -3.27 22.25
N PRO A 151 -10.82 -4.35 22.92
CA PRO A 151 -11.39 -4.21 24.25
C PRO A 151 -10.34 -3.63 25.19
N GLU A 152 -10.71 -2.60 25.94
CA GLU A 152 -9.77 -1.90 26.81
C GLU A 152 -9.28 -2.84 27.93
N PRO A 153 -8.02 -2.70 28.39
CA PRO A 153 -7.48 -3.49 29.51
C PRO A 153 -8.38 -3.45 30.75
N GLU A 154 -9.04 -2.32 30.98
CA GLU A 154 -9.98 -2.12 32.08
C GLU A 154 -11.22 -3.01 31.97
N THR A 155 -11.71 -3.27 30.77
CA THR A 155 -12.84 -4.18 30.54
C THR A 155 -12.48 -5.61 30.96
N TYR A 156 -11.25 -6.05 30.65
CA TYR A 156 -10.74 -7.34 31.12
C TYR A 156 -10.53 -7.34 32.63
N GLY A 157 -9.99 -6.25 33.19
CA GLY A 157 -9.83 -6.08 34.63
C GLY A 157 -11.16 -6.18 35.39
N MET A 158 -12.20 -5.51 34.90
CA MET A 158 -13.54 -5.53 35.48
C MET A 158 -14.23 -6.89 35.32
N MET A 159 -14.02 -7.58 34.20
CA MET A 159 -14.51 -8.94 34.02
C MET A 159 -13.85 -9.90 35.03
N ILE A 160 -12.52 -9.85 35.17
CA ILE A 160 -11.78 -10.67 36.14
C ILE A 160 -12.20 -10.31 37.58
N ALA A 161 -12.34 -9.03 37.88
CA ALA A 161 -12.80 -8.56 39.19
C ALA A 161 -14.22 -9.07 39.49
N GLY A 162 -15.14 -8.97 38.52
CA GLY A 162 -16.50 -9.51 38.63
C GLY A 162 -16.51 -11.02 38.87
N LEU A 163 -15.70 -11.78 38.12
CA LEU A 163 -15.53 -13.21 38.32
C LEU A 163 -14.93 -13.56 39.69
N GLY A 164 -13.97 -12.76 40.18
CA GLY A 164 -13.39 -12.90 41.51
C GLY A 164 -14.41 -12.74 42.64
N ILE A 165 -15.29 -11.74 42.52
CA ILE A 165 -16.39 -11.51 43.47
C ILE A 165 -17.37 -12.71 43.47
N LEU A 166 -17.76 -13.19 42.28
CA LEU A 166 -18.65 -14.35 42.15
C LEU A 166 -18.03 -15.61 42.76
N ALA A 167 -16.74 -15.87 42.54
CA ALA A 167 -16.02 -16.99 43.12
C ALA A 167 -15.98 -16.92 44.66
N MET A 168 -15.76 -15.73 45.22
CA MET A 168 -15.80 -15.52 46.68
C MET A 168 -17.19 -15.79 47.26
N LEU A 169 -18.25 -15.28 46.63
CA LEU A 169 -19.62 -15.52 47.05
C LEU A 169 -20.01 -17.00 46.98
N ALA A 170 -19.59 -17.70 45.92
CA ALA A 170 -19.80 -19.13 45.78
C ALA A 170 -19.08 -19.94 46.88
N ARG A 171 -17.87 -19.54 47.28
CA ARG A 171 -17.13 -20.19 48.38
C ARG A 171 -17.86 -20.04 49.72
N ARG A 172 -18.47 -18.87 49.98
CA ARG A 172 -19.24 -18.62 51.22
C ARG A 172 -20.54 -19.42 51.32
N ARG A 173 -21.08 -19.92 50.21
CA ARG A 173 -22.30 -20.76 50.19
C ARG A 173 -22.03 -22.25 50.40
N LYS A 174 -20.77 -22.68 50.24
CA LYS A 174 -20.32 -24.06 50.49
C LYS A 174 -19.80 -24.27 51.91
N GLN A 175 -19.60 -23.20 52.67
CA GLN A 175 -19.41 -23.23 54.12
C GLN A 175 -20.76 -23.03 54.78
#